data_AF-A0A1F9ZDM3-F1
#
_entry.id   AF-A0A1F9ZDM3-F1
#
_cell.length_a   1.000
_cell.length_b   1.000
_cell.length_c   1.000
_cell.angle_alpha   90.00
_cell.angle_beta   90.00
_cell.angle_gamma   90.00
#
_symmetry.space_group_name_H-M   'P 1'
#
loop_
_entity.id
_entity.type
_entity.pdbx_description
1 polymer ?
#
loop_
_entity_poly.entity_id
_entity_poly.type
_entity_poly.pdbx_seq_one_letter_code
_entity_poly.pdbx_strand_id
1 'polypeptide(L)'
;MSHLIDAIQAEALGDFHTAAEHYRHLTGSGSSMDRIGIYQALARCHEKLGDVKSAGQWRRKAGQGYLALPDDAMAKDERQYLALVEYRNAVQDLASDPALKEVAPEYKAVLAENWKGGPEGLTHEGLFGGVFLMGLGDHASAARYLFDSAEAISEQASEAGDKALREAAARGYALAHEAAMKAGNMQVAQVAKMRATDLSQPQ
;
A
#
# COMPACT_ATOMS: atom_id res chain seq x y z
N MET A 1 -2.52 6.37 -31.52
CA MET A 1 -3.30 7.55 -31.05
C MET A 1 -4.80 7.27 -31.03
N SER A 2 -5.40 6.60 -32.02
CA SER A 2 -6.84 6.23 -32.01
C SER A 2 -7.25 5.50 -30.72
N HIS A 3 -6.57 4.40 -30.38
CA HIS A 3 -6.92 3.61 -29.18
C HIS A 3 -6.89 4.39 -27.87
N LEU A 4 -6.06 5.43 -27.72
CA LEU A 4 -6.04 6.20 -26.47
C LEU A 4 -7.31 7.06 -26.34
N ILE A 5 -7.70 7.72 -27.43
CA ILE A 5 -8.93 8.54 -27.46
C ILE A 5 -10.15 7.63 -27.27
N ASP A 6 -10.19 6.51 -27.99
CA ASP A 6 -11.30 5.55 -27.92
C ASP A 6 -11.43 4.96 -26.50
N ALA A 7 -10.31 4.63 -25.85
CA ALA A 7 -10.31 4.14 -24.47
C ALA A 7 -10.86 5.18 -23.49
N ILE A 8 -10.41 6.44 -23.58
CA ILE A 8 -10.87 7.53 -22.71
C ILE A 8 -12.36 7.81 -22.91
N GLN A 9 -12.83 7.81 -24.16
CA GLN A 9 -14.25 8.00 -24.46
C GLN A 9 -15.11 6.87 -23.90
N ALA A 10 -14.68 5.61 -24.06
CA ALA A 10 -15.38 4.47 -23.48
C ALA A 10 -15.41 4.55 -21.94
N GLU A 11 -14.28 4.90 -21.29
CA GLU A 11 -14.22 5.09 -19.83
C GLU A 11 -15.17 6.19 -19.36
N ALA A 12 -15.24 7.32 -20.08
CA ALA A 12 -16.13 8.43 -19.76
C ALA A 12 -17.62 8.07 -19.87
N LEU A 13 -17.97 7.09 -20.72
CA LEU A 13 -19.32 6.55 -20.85
C LEU A 13 -19.61 5.40 -19.87
N GLY A 14 -18.63 4.99 -19.07
CA GLY A 14 -18.74 3.84 -18.17
C GLY A 14 -18.62 2.48 -18.87
N ASP A 15 -18.23 2.45 -20.15
CA ASP A 15 -17.97 1.22 -20.89
C ASP A 15 -16.54 0.73 -20.62
N PHE A 16 -16.35 0.16 -19.43
CA PHE A 16 -15.05 -0.32 -18.97
C PHE A 16 -14.55 -1.56 -19.72
N HIS A 17 -15.44 -2.31 -20.39
CA HIS A 17 -15.02 -3.43 -21.25
C HIS A 17 -14.31 -2.89 -22.50
N THR A 18 -14.94 -2.01 -23.25
CA THR A 18 -14.32 -1.42 -24.44
C THR A 18 -13.10 -0.56 -24.08
N ALA A 19 -13.14 0.18 -22.96
CA ALA A 19 -11.97 0.91 -22.48
C ALA A 19 -10.77 -0.03 -22.22
N ALA A 20 -10.98 -1.15 -21.53
CA ALA A 20 -9.93 -2.12 -21.24
C ALA A 20 -9.34 -2.76 -22.52
N GLU A 21 -10.18 -3.07 -23.51
CA GLU A 21 -9.71 -3.59 -24.80
C GLU A 21 -8.78 -2.60 -25.49
N HIS A 22 -9.18 -1.33 -25.59
CA HIS A 22 -8.36 -0.30 -26.21
C HIS A 22 -7.08 0.00 -25.43
N TYR A 23 -7.13 0.10 -24.10
CA TYR A 23 -5.93 0.27 -23.28
C TYR A 23 -4.95 -0.90 -23.43
N ARG A 24 -5.43 -2.13 -23.64
CA ARG A 24 -4.57 -3.31 -23.85
C ARG A 24 -3.69 -3.17 -25.08
N HIS A 25 -4.17 -2.54 -26.15
CA HIS A 25 -3.35 -2.29 -27.36
C HIS A 25 -2.19 -1.31 -27.09
N LEU A 26 -2.24 -0.56 -26.00
CA LEU A 26 -1.25 0.47 -25.66
C LEU A 26 -0.17 -0.04 -24.69
N THR A 27 -0.26 -1.28 -24.19
CA THR A 27 0.68 -1.80 -23.17
C THR A 27 2.13 -1.93 -23.66
N GLY A 28 2.34 -1.95 -24.98
CA GLY A 28 3.67 -1.99 -25.61
C GLY A 28 4.10 -0.69 -26.27
N SER A 29 3.30 0.38 -26.18
CA SER A 29 3.50 1.63 -26.91
C SER A 29 3.91 2.78 -25.97
N GLY A 30 4.57 3.80 -26.50
CA GLY A 30 4.93 5.02 -25.76
C GLY A 30 6.15 4.86 -24.85
N SER A 31 6.40 5.88 -24.04
CA SER A 31 7.47 5.89 -23.03
C SER A 31 7.18 4.91 -21.89
N SER A 32 8.18 4.63 -21.03
CA SER A 32 7.95 3.82 -19.82
C SER A 32 6.91 4.44 -18.90
N MET A 33 6.87 5.77 -18.80
CA MET A 33 5.88 6.49 -17.99
C MET A 33 4.47 6.35 -18.57
N ASP A 34 4.32 6.45 -19.90
CA ASP A 34 3.03 6.23 -20.57
C ASP A 34 2.51 4.81 -20.27
N ARG A 35 3.38 3.80 -20.38
CA ARG A 35 2.98 2.40 -20.12
C ARG A 35 2.51 2.17 -18.68
N ILE A 36 3.14 2.83 -17.70
CA ILE A 36 2.68 2.77 -16.30
C ILE A 36 1.26 3.33 -16.18
N GLY A 37 0.98 4.48 -16.79
CA GLY A 37 -0.36 5.07 -16.83
C GLY A 37 -1.39 4.16 -17.49
N ILE A 38 -1.01 3.46 -18.56
CA ILE A 38 -1.86 2.44 -19.21
C ILE A 38 -2.14 1.26 -18.28
N TYR A 39 -1.15 0.77 -17.52
CA TYR A 39 -1.37 -0.29 -16.54
C TYR A 39 -2.32 0.14 -15.43
N GLN A 40 -2.20 1.37 -14.93
CA GLN A 40 -3.12 1.94 -13.94
C GLN A 40 -4.54 2.07 -14.49
N ALA A 41 -4.70 2.47 -15.75
CA ALA A 41 -6.00 2.56 -16.41
C ALA A 41 -6.65 1.18 -16.58
N LEU A 42 -5.88 0.17 -17.00
CA LEU A 42 -6.34 -1.22 -17.06
C LEU A 42 -6.76 -1.73 -15.68
N ALA A 43 -5.98 -1.44 -14.64
CA ALA A 43 -6.33 -1.82 -13.28
C ALA A 43 -7.68 -1.25 -12.85
N ARG A 44 -7.92 0.07 -13.07
CA ARG A 44 -9.22 0.69 -12.79
C ARG A 44 -10.36 0.06 -13.60
N CYS A 45 -10.17 -0.19 -14.89
CA CYS A 45 -11.23 -0.80 -15.71
C CYS A 45 -11.63 -2.17 -15.15
N HIS A 46 -10.65 -3.03 -14.84
CA HIS A 46 -10.91 -4.34 -14.28
C HIS A 46 -11.53 -4.28 -12.88
N GLU A 47 -11.13 -3.33 -12.03
CA GLU A 47 -11.78 -3.06 -10.73
C GLU A 47 -13.27 -2.71 -10.92
N LYS A 48 -13.58 -1.79 -11.84
CA LYS A 48 -14.97 -1.39 -12.14
C LYS A 48 -15.83 -2.51 -12.73
N LEU A 49 -15.20 -3.48 -13.39
CA LEU A 49 -15.84 -4.68 -13.91
C LEU A 49 -15.99 -5.80 -12.86
N GLY A 50 -15.43 -5.62 -11.64
CA GLY A 50 -15.41 -6.64 -10.60
C GLY A 50 -14.35 -7.73 -10.79
N ASP A 51 -13.48 -7.60 -11.80
CA ASP A 51 -12.36 -8.50 -12.05
C ASP A 51 -11.13 -8.05 -11.24
N VAL A 52 -11.23 -8.15 -9.91
CA VAL A 52 -10.19 -7.72 -8.98
C VAL A 52 -8.87 -8.48 -9.17
N LYS A 53 -8.91 -9.73 -9.67
CA LYS A 53 -7.71 -10.49 -9.98
C LYS A 53 -6.88 -9.79 -11.05
N SER A 54 -7.51 -9.44 -12.17
CA SER A 54 -6.82 -8.75 -13.25
C SER A 54 -6.42 -7.33 -12.83
N ALA A 55 -7.25 -6.65 -12.03
CA ALA A 55 -6.89 -5.36 -11.44
C ALA A 55 -5.56 -5.44 -10.67
N GLY A 56 -5.43 -6.39 -9.74
CA GLY A 56 -4.22 -6.57 -8.96
C GLY A 56 -2.99 -6.95 -9.79
N GLN A 57 -3.17 -7.74 -10.86
CA GLN A 57 -2.07 -8.04 -11.79
C GLN A 57 -1.57 -6.80 -12.54
N TRP A 58 -2.48 -5.91 -12.95
CA TRP A 58 -2.11 -4.65 -13.59
C TRP A 58 -1.47 -3.67 -12.60
N ARG A 59 -1.96 -3.60 -11.36
CA ARG A 59 -1.33 -2.84 -10.27
C ARG A 59 0.10 -3.28 -10.01
N ARG A 60 0.35 -4.61 -9.92
CA ARG A 60 1.70 -5.16 -9.80
C ARG A 60 2.61 -4.70 -10.95
N LYS A 61 2.12 -4.74 -12.20
CA LYS A 61 2.88 -4.26 -13.36
C LYS A 61 3.17 -2.75 -13.31
N ALA A 62 2.22 -1.94 -12.84
CA ALA A 62 2.45 -0.50 -12.63
C ALA A 62 3.55 -0.27 -11.58
N GLY A 63 3.50 -0.97 -10.44
CA GLY A 63 4.53 -0.90 -9.40
C GLY A 63 5.91 -1.32 -9.91
N GLN A 64 6.00 -2.43 -10.64
CA GLN A 64 7.24 -2.84 -11.31
C GLN A 64 7.74 -1.81 -12.32
N GLY A 65 6.83 -1.18 -13.06
CA GLY A 65 7.15 -0.13 -14.01
C GLY A 65 7.79 1.09 -13.33
N TYR A 66 7.23 1.56 -12.22
CA TYR A 66 7.83 2.65 -11.43
C TYR A 66 9.23 2.28 -10.95
N LEU A 67 9.44 1.09 -10.39
CA LEU A 67 10.77 0.67 -9.92
C LEU A 67 11.82 0.58 -11.02
N ALA A 68 11.40 0.34 -12.27
CA ALA A 68 12.26 0.25 -13.43
C ALA A 68 12.58 1.61 -14.08
N LEU A 69 11.96 2.71 -13.64
CA LEU A 69 12.26 4.03 -14.17
C LEU A 69 13.69 4.47 -13.76
N PRO A 70 14.45 5.08 -14.67
CA PRO A 70 15.73 5.69 -14.34
C PRO A 70 15.54 7.01 -13.56
N ASP A 71 16.61 7.47 -12.88
CA ASP A 71 16.59 8.69 -12.04
C ASP A 71 16.28 9.97 -12.82
N ASP A 72 16.66 10.04 -14.10
CA ASP A 72 16.40 11.18 -14.98
C ASP A 72 14.92 11.25 -15.42
N ALA A 73 14.19 10.14 -15.40
CA ALA A 73 12.76 10.10 -15.67
C ALA A 73 11.91 10.43 -14.43
N MET A 74 12.36 9.99 -13.25
CA MET A 74 11.69 10.24 -11.97
C MET A 74 12.65 10.00 -10.81
N ALA A 75 12.65 10.91 -9.83
CA ALA A 75 13.50 10.79 -8.64
C ALA A 75 13.24 9.46 -7.92
N LYS A 76 14.30 8.87 -7.33
CA LYS A 76 14.24 7.55 -6.70
C LYS A 76 13.13 7.47 -5.64
N ASP A 77 13.05 8.45 -4.75
CA ASP A 77 12.11 8.41 -3.63
C ASP A 77 10.65 8.53 -4.12
N GLU A 78 10.42 9.34 -5.15
CA GLU A 78 9.09 9.48 -5.77
C GLU A 78 8.64 8.18 -6.42
N ARG A 79 9.48 7.55 -7.26
CA ARG A 79 9.10 6.28 -7.89
C ARG A 79 8.99 5.13 -6.89
N GLN A 80 9.76 5.13 -5.80
CA GLN A 80 9.63 4.15 -4.72
C GLN A 80 8.30 4.29 -3.99
N TYR A 81 7.86 5.52 -3.71
CA TYR A 81 6.58 5.76 -3.07
C TYR A 81 5.40 5.39 -3.99
N LEU A 82 5.45 5.79 -5.26
CA LEU A 82 4.42 5.42 -6.23
C LEU A 82 4.36 3.90 -6.45
N ALA A 83 5.52 3.23 -6.49
CA ALA A 83 5.57 1.77 -6.52
C ALA A 83 4.91 1.17 -5.26
N LEU A 84 5.19 1.70 -4.07
CA LEU A 84 4.59 1.23 -2.82
C LEU A 84 3.06 1.28 -2.88
N VAL A 85 2.51 2.41 -3.34
CA VAL A 85 1.06 2.59 -3.48
C VAL A 85 0.46 1.56 -4.45
N GLU A 86 1.11 1.33 -5.60
CA GLU A 86 0.63 0.34 -6.56
C GLU A 86 0.70 -1.09 -6.02
N TYR A 87 1.78 -1.46 -5.32
CA TYR A 87 1.88 -2.77 -4.67
C TYR A 87 0.88 -2.95 -3.53
N ARG A 88 0.62 -1.91 -2.74
CA ARG A 88 -0.43 -1.92 -1.70
C ARG A 88 -1.78 -2.27 -2.33
N ASN A 89 -2.16 -1.56 -3.39
CA ASN A 89 -3.42 -1.82 -4.10
C ASN A 89 -3.43 -3.24 -4.68
N ALA A 90 -2.31 -3.71 -5.26
CA ALA A 90 -2.20 -5.05 -5.80
C ALA A 90 -2.45 -6.15 -4.76
N VAL A 91 -1.89 -6.03 -3.55
CA VAL A 91 -2.10 -7.04 -2.50
C VAL A 91 -3.51 -6.98 -1.89
N GLN A 92 -4.17 -5.81 -1.92
CA GLN A 92 -5.58 -5.69 -1.56
C GLN A 92 -6.48 -6.41 -2.57
N ASP A 93 -6.29 -6.13 -3.85
CA ASP A 93 -7.05 -6.74 -4.95
C ASP A 93 -6.88 -8.26 -5.00
N LEU A 94 -5.68 -8.75 -4.67
CA LEU A 94 -5.33 -10.18 -4.68
C LEU A 94 -5.56 -10.88 -3.34
N ALA A 95 -6.19 -10.26 -2.34
CA ALA A 95 -6.27 -10.81 -0.98
C ALA A 95 -6.86 -12.24 -0.90
N SER A 96 -7.74 -12.60 -1.84
CA SER A 96 -8.35 -13.94 -1.94
C SER A 96 -7.80 -14.79 -3.09
N ASP A 97 -6.83 -14.28 -3.87
CA ASP A 97 -6.25 -15.01 -5.01
C ASP A 97 -4.94 -15.72 -4.61
N PRO A 98 -4.70 -16.96 -5.07
CA PRO A 98 -3.45 -17.67 -4.78
C PRO A 98 -2.16 -16.93 -5.21
N ALA A 99 -2.23 -16.05 -6.21
CA ALA A 99 -1.12 -15.23 -6.68
C ALA A 99 -0.60 -14.26 -5.61
N LEU A 100 -1.36 -13.98 -4.56
CA LEU A 100 -0.91 -13.17 -3.42
C LEU A 100 0.43 -13.66 -2.86
N LYS A 101 0.68 -14.98 -2.88
CA LYS A 101 1.94 -15.58 -2.40
C LYS A 101 3.17 -15.08 -3.17
N GLU A 102 3.01 -14.68 -4.42
CA GLU A 102 4.09 -14.14 -5.24
C GLU A 102 4.23 -12.62 -5.07
N VAL A 103 3.12 -11.91 -4.86
CA VAL A 103 3.12 -10.44 -4.79
C VAL A 103 3.45 -9.93 -3.38
N ALA A 104 3.09 -10.66 -2.33
CA ALA A 104 3.34 -10.24 -0.95
C ALA A 104 4.84 -10.04 -0.63
N PRO A 105 5.78 -10.90 -1.08
CA PRO A 105 7.21 -10.64 -0.91
C PRO A 105 7.69 -9.36 -1.63
N GLU A 106 7.15 -9.06 -2.81
CA GLU A 106 7.47 -7.83 -3.55
C GLU A 106 6.98 -6.60 -2.80
N TYR A 107 5.71 -6.59 -2.36
CA TYR A 107 5.17 -5.52 -1.52
C TYR A 107 6.00 -5.31 -0.24
N LYS A 108 6.35 -6.40 0.45
CA LYS A 108 7.17 -6.32 1.68
C LYS A 108 8.53 -5.67 1.42
N ALA A 109 9.17 -6.00 0.30
CA ALA A 109 10.46 -5.43 -0.07
C ALA A 109 10.35 -3.92 -0.37
N VAL A 110 9.31 -3.52 -1.10
CA VAL A 110 9.07 -2.11 -1.44
C VAL A 110 8.70 -1.30 -0.19
N LEU A 111 7.86 -1.84 0.70
CA LEU A 111 7.56 -1.21 1.98
C LEU A 111 8.85 -1.03 2.79
N ALA A 112 9.67 -2.07 2.92
CA ALA A 112 10.92 -2.00 3.68
C ALA A 112 11.91 -0.97 3.10
N GLU A 113 11.98 -0.80 1.77
CA GLU A 113 12.82 0.22 1.14
C GLU A 113 12.32 1.63 1.49
N ASN A 114 11.03 1.89 1.36
CA ASN A 114 10.43 3.18 1.71
C ASN A 114 10.54 3.48 3.21
N TRP A 115 10.50 2.45 4.06
CA TRP A 115 10.59 2.58 5.52
C TRP A 115 12.00 2.84 6.06
N LYS A 116 13.03 2.87 5.21
CA LYS A 116 14.42 3.15 5.65
C LYS A 116 14.57 4.53 6.29
N GLY A 117 13.75 5.50 5.88
CA GLY A 117 13.74 6.86 6.41
C GLY A 117 12.98 7.03 7.72
N GLY A 118 12.21 6.03 8.14
CA GLY A 118 11.29 6.12 9.29
C GLY A 118 9.81 6.13 8.88
N PRO A 119 8.90 6.19 9.86
CA PRO A 119 7.44 6.20 9.65
C PRO A 119 6.88 7.55 9.19
N GLU A 120 7.66 8.64 9.23
CA GLU A 120 7.20 9.99 8.94
C GLU A 120 6.69 10.10 7.50
N GLY A 121 5.44 10.56 7.33
CA GLY A 121 4.77 10.61 6.03
C GLY A 121 4.29 9.25 5.48
N LEU A 122 4.55 8.14 6.19
CA LEU A 122 4.19 6.79 5.78
C LEU A 122 3.29 6.06 6.80
N THR A 123 2.75 6.76 7.79
CA THR A 123 1.94 6.14 8.87
C THR A 123 0.75 5.33 8.36
N HIS A 124 0.08 5.77 7.29
CA HIS A 124 -0.97 4.99 6.62
C HIS A 124 -0.42 3.69 6.01
N GLU A 125 0.72 3.77 5.32
CA GLU A 125 1.37 2.62 4.68
C GLU A 125 1.88 1.60 5.71
N GLY A 126 2.39 2.08 6.84
CA GLY A 126 2.84 1.23 7.94
C GLY A 126 1.71 0.55 8.69
N LEU A 127 0.60 1.25 8.94
CA LEU A 127 -0.61 0.63 9.51
C LEU A 127 -1.17 -0.45 8.56
N PHE A 128 -1.29 -0.13 7.28
CA PHE A 128 -1.74 -1.10 6.27
C PHE A 128 -0.79 -2.31 6.22
N GLY A 129 0.51 -2.06 6.05
CA GLY A 129 1.52 -3.11 5.94
C GLY A 129 1.60 -3.98 7.19
N GLY A 130 1.46 -3.35 8.36
CA GLY A 130 1.37 -4.01 9.65
C GLY A 130 0.22 -5.01 9.73
N VAL A 131 -1.02 -4.56 9.44
CA VAL A 131 -2.21 -5.43 9.44
C VAL A 131 -2.10 -6.52 8.38
N PHE A 132 -1.63 -6.18 7.18
CA PHE A 132 -1.46 -7.12 6.08
C PHE A 132 -0.48 -8.25 6.45
N LEU A 133 0.72 -7.90 6.93
CA LEU A 133 1.75 -8.86 7.32
C LEU A 133 1.31 -9.71 8.52
N MET A 134 0.53 -9.13 9.44
CA MET A 134 -0.08 -9.88 10.52
C MET A 134 -1.05 -10.95 10.02
N GLY A 135 -1.85 -10.64 9.00
CA GLY A 135 -2.74 -11.59 8.33
C GLY A 135 -2.00 -12.73 7.61
N LEU A 136 -0.77 -12.46 7.15
CA LEU A 136 0.12 -13.48 6.57
C LEU A 136 0.91 -14.30 7.61
N GLY A 137 0.77 -13.99 8.89
CA GLY A 137 1.52 -14.65 9.98
C GLY A 137 2.95 -14.10 10.19
N ASP A 138 3.35 -13.04 9.47
CA ASP A 138 4.63 -12.36 9.69
C ASP A 138 4.50 -11.35 10.85
N HIS A 139 4.29 -11.90 12.04
CA HIS A 139 4.01 -11.14 13.24
C HIS A 139 5.18 -10.25 13.69
N ALA A 140 6.42 -10.66 13.40
CA ALA A 140 7.60 -9.88 13.76
C ALA A 140 7.67 -8.58 12.95
N SER A 141 7.48 -8.65 11.63
CA SER A 141 7.46 -7.45 10.77
C SER A 141 6.23 -6.60 11.05
N ALA A 142 5.08 -7.24 11.27
CA ALA A 142 3.83 -6.55 11.61
C ALA A 142 3.96 -5.71 12.88
N ALA A 143 4.51 -6.29 13.95
CA ALA A 143 4.70 -5.60 15.22
C ALA A 143 5.53 -4.33 15.05
N ARG A 144 6.60 -4.39 14.25
CA ARG A 144 7.45 -3.22 13.95
C ARG A 144 6.68 -2.11 13.25
N TYR A 145 6.05 -2.40 12.10
CA TYR A 145 5.35 -1.36 11.34
C TYR A 145 4.19 -0.74 12.11
N LEU A 146 3.43 -1.56 12.85
CA LEU A 146 2.33 -1.07 13.69
C LEU A 146 2.84 -0.19 14.84
N PHE A 147 3.93 -0.60 15.51
CA PHE A 147 4.50 0.17 16.61
C PHE A 147 5.08 1.50 16.13
N ASP A 148 5.93 1.49 15.10
CA ASP A 148 6.58 2.68 14.57
C ASP A 148 5.53 3.68 14.05
N SER A 149 4.48 3.20 13.37
CA SER A 149 3.39 4.05 12.91
C SER A 149 2.58 4.63 14.07
N ALA A 150 2.29 3.82 15.10
CA ALA A 150 1.55 4.28 16.27
C ALA A 150 2.32 5.34 17.06
N GLU A 151 3.64 5.21 17.19
CA GLU A 151 4.49 6.23 17.82
C GLU A 151 4.39 7.55 17.07
N ALA A 152 4.64 7.56 15.75
CA ALA A 152 4.55 8.77 14.94
C ALA A 152 3.14 9.42 14.97
N ILE A 153 2.07 8.62 14.93
CA ILE A 153 0.70 9.13 15.05
C ILE A 153 0.46 9.71 16.46
N SER A 154 1.02 9.11 17.51
CA SER A 154 0.84 9.58 18.88
C SER A 154 1.52 10.94 19.13
N GLU A 155 2.68 11.16 18.51
CA GLU A 155 3.39 12.44 18.53
C GLU A 155 2.56 13.51 17.81
N GLN A 156 2.08 13.22 16.59
CA GLN A 156 1.19 14.11 15.83
C GLN A 156 -0.09 14.45 16.60
N ALA A 157 -0.70 13.45 17.25
CA ALA A 157 -1.90 13.64 18.07
C ALA A 157 -1.64 14.58 19.26
N SER A 158 -0.46 14.48 19.87
CA SER A 158 -0.08 15.31 21.01
C SER A 158 0.18 16.76 20.59
N GLU A 159 0.87 16.97 19.47
CA GLU A 159 1.13 18.30 18.91
C GLU A 159 -0.15 19.01 18.46
N ALA A 160 -1.07 18.29 17.81
CA ALA A 160 -2.31 18.83 17.29
C ALA A 160 -3.46 18.89 18.32
N GLY A 161 -3.33 18.20 19.45
CA GLY A 161 -4.45 17.98 20.38
C GLY A 161 -5.60 17.17 19.78
N ASP A 162 -5.30 16.29 18.81
CA ASP A 162 -6.30 15.56 18.03
C ASP A 162 -6.68 14.23 18.71
N LYS A 163 -7.93 14.16 19.19
CA LYS A 163 -8.46 12.96 19.85
C LYS A 163 -8.61 11.77 18.90
N ALA A 164 -8.94 11.99 17.63
CA ALA A 164 -9.09 10.91 16.67
C ALA A 164 -7.74 10.29 16.34
N LEU A 165 -6.68 11.10 16.17
CA LEU A 165 -5.32 10.59 16.01
C LEU A 165 -4.83 9.87 17.27
N ARG A 166 -5.15 10.39 18.45
CA ARG A 166 -4.84 9.72 19.72
C ARG A 166 -5.49 8.34 19.82
N GLU A 167 -6.76 8.21 19.45
CA GLU A 167 -7.46 6.92 19.38
C GLU A 167 -6.85 5.98 18.32
N ALA A 168 -6.47 6.51 17.16
CA ALA A 168 -5.83 5.73 16.10
C ALA A 168 -4.47 5.18 16.56
N ALA A 169 -3.64 6.00 17.21
CA ALA A 169 -2.38 5.56 17.80
C ALA A 169 -2.60 4.46 18.86
N ALA A 170 -3.58 4.65 19.76
CA ALA A 170 -3.91 3.64 20.76
C ALA A 170 -4.28 2.28 20.14
N ARG A 171 -5.09 2.28 19.06
CA ARG A 171 -5.41 1.06 18.31
C ARG A 171 -4.20 0.47 17.60
N GLY A 172 -3.34 1.31 17.02
CA GLY A 172 -2.08 0.88 16.39
C GLY A 172 -1.18 0.13 17.37
N TYR A 173 -0.98 0.69 18.58
CA TYR A 173 -0.22 0.01 19.63
C TYR A 173 -0.89 -1.28 20.12
N ALA A 174 -2.23 -1.33 20.20
CA ALA A 174 -2.93 -2.56 20.59
C ALA A 174 -2.69 -3.70 19.59
N LEU A 175 -2.70 -3.41 18.29
CA LEU A 175 -2.36 -4.38 17.25
C LEU A 175 -0.86 -4.73 17.29
N ALA A 176 0.01 -3.75 17.53
CA ALA A 176 1.45 -3.99 17.69
C ALA A 176 1.74 -4.92 18.87
N HIS A 177 1.02 -4.76 19.99
CA HIS A 177 1.06 -5.66 21.14
C HIS A 177 0.68 -7.09 20.75
N GLU A 178 -0.46 -7.27 20.05
CA GLU A 178 -0.92 -8.60 19.64
C GLU A 178 0.09 -9.29 18.71
N ALA A 179 0.59 -8.56 17.71
CA ALA A 179 1.61 -9.06 16.80
C ALA A 179 2.92 -9.41 17.55
N ALA A 180 3.38 -8.55 18.46
CA ALA A 180 4.59 -8.78 19.24
C ALA A 180 4.48 -10.02 20.15
N MET A 181 3.32 -10.23 20.77
CA MET A 181 3.03 -11.44 21.56
C MET A 181 3.14 -12.71 20.71
N LYS A 182 2.52 -12.71 19.52
CA LYS A 182 2.58 -13.85 18.58
C LYS A 182 4.00 -14.09 18.04
N ALA A 183 4.79 -13.03 17.90
CA ALA A 183 6.19 -13.11 17.51
C ALA A 183 7.15 -13.50 18.67
N GLY A 184 6.66 -13.61 19.91
CA GLY A 184 7.48 -13.87 21.09
C GLY A 184 8.34 -12.68 21.54
N ASN A 185 8.10 -11.47 21.03
CA ASN A 185 8.83 -10.26 21.42
C ASN A 185 8.16 -9.58 22.62
N MET A 186 8.41 -10.14 23.81
CA MET A 186 7.78 -9.69 25.06
C MET A 186 8.11 -8.25 25.43
N GLN A 187 9.28 -7.74 25.05
CA GLN A 187 9.69 -6.36 25.33
C GLN A 187 8.81 -5.37 24.57
N VAL A 188 8.69 -5.55 23.25
CA VAL A 188 7.83 -4.69 22.41
C VAL A 188 6.37 -4.85 22.82
N ALA A 189 5.93 -6.08 23.10
CA ALA A 189 4.56 -6.33 23.55
C ALA A 189 4.21 -5.52 24.82
N GLN A 190 5.09 -5.50 25.81
CA GLN A 190 4.84 -4.78 27.06
C GLN A 190 4.81 -3.26 26.87
N VAL A 191 5.73 -2.72 26.07
CA VAL A 191 5.77 -1.27 25.77
C VAL A 191 4.52 -0.86 24.99
N ALA A 192 4.15 -1.61 23.96
CA ALA A 192 2.96 -1.34 23.16
C ALA A 192 1.68 -1.35 24.01
N LYS A 193 1.54 -2.33 24.92
CA LYS A 193 0.40 -2.39 25.84
C LYS A 193 0.32 -1.16 26.77
N MET A 194 1.46 -0.75 27.32
CA MET A 194 1.54 0.44 28.18
C MET A 194 1.12 1.69 27.39
N ARG A 195 1.73 1.93 26.21
CA ARG A 195 1.38 3.06 25.33
C ARG A 195 -0.11 3.09 24.97
N ALA A 196 -0.68 1.96 24.58
CA ALA A 196 -2.11 1.85 24.26
C ALA A 196 -3.00 2.23 25.45
N THR A 197 -2.61 1.80 26.66
CA THR A 197 -3.35 2.10 27.90
C THR A 197 -3.27 3.58 28.24
N ASP A 198 -2.07 4.17 28.19
CA ASP A 198 -1.84 5.58 28.51
C ASP A 198 -2.63 6.51 27.58
N LEU A 199 -2.68 6.17 26.28
CA LEU A 199 -3.43 6.95 25.29
C LEU A 199 -4.95 6.81 25.45
N SER A 200 -5.42 5.69 26.00
CA SER A 200 -6.86 5.42 26.22
C SER A 200 -7.42 6.08 27.48
N GLN A 201 -6.56 6.60 28.37
CA GLN A 201 -7.03 7.34 29.54
C GLN A 201 -7.53 8.73 29.17
N PRO A 202 -8.63 9.21 29.79
CA PRO A 202 -9.08 10.60 29.63
C PRO A 202 -7.97 11.56 30.07
N GLN A 203 -7.73 12.61 29.26
CA GLN A 203 -6.91 13.75 29.66
C GLN A 203 -7.72 14.70 30.54
#